data_AF-A0A2H0HW28-F1
#
_entry.id   AF-A0A2H0HW28-F1
#
_cell.length_a   1.000
_cell.length_b   1.000
_cell.length_c   1.000
_cell.angle_alpha   90.00
_cell.angle_beta   90.00
_cell.angle_gamma   90.00
#
_symmetry.space_group_name_H-M   'P 1'
#
loop_
_entity.id
_entity.type
_entity.pdbx_description
1 polymer ?
#
loop_
_entity_poly.entity_id
_entity_poly.type
_entity_poly.pdbx_seq_one_letter_code
_entity_poly.pdbx_strand_id
1 'polypeptide(L)' 'MYVCVCNGVSERDIQRAALLGCSDMAELGARTGCAGSCGCCAAMASQVLSDAVAALRQPHSEAA' A
#
# COMPACT_ATOMS: atom_id res chain seq x y z
N MET A 1 -3.18 6.34 9.68
CA MET A 1 -2.99 5.33 10.74
C MET A 1 -1.72 4.53 10.46
N TYR A 2 -1.03 3.97 11.47
CA TYR A 2 0.04 3.00 11.22
C TYR A 2 -0.54 1.65 10.82
N VAL A 3 -0.06 1.11 9.71
CA VAL A 3 -0.42 -0.23 9.23
C VAL A 3 0.62 -1.24 9.68
N CYS A 4 1.92 -0.91 9.58
CA CYS A 4 3.01 -1.71 10.13
C CYS A 4 3.67 -0.96 11.30
N VAL A 5 3.50 -1.45 12.52
CA VAL A 5 4.13 -0.86 13.71
C VAL A 5 5.63 -1.15 13.75
N CYS A 6 6.05 -2.37 13.37
CA CYS A 6 7.47 -2.77 13.40
C CYS A 6 8.38 -1.84 12.59
N ASN A 7 7.89 -1.39 11.43
CA ASN A 7 8.68 -0.60 10.48
C ASN A 7 8.13 0.83 10.31
N GLY A 8 7.17 1.24 11.15
CA GLY A 8 6.60 2.59 11.10
C GLY A 8 5.92 2.93 9.78
N VAL A 9 5.31 1.96 9.10
CA VAL A 9 4.65 2.18 7.80
C VAL A 9 3.20 2.58 8.04
N SER A 10 2.82 3.76 7.55
CA SER A 10 1.45 4.24 7.60
C SER A 10 0.66 3.91 6.33
N GLU A 11 -0.66 4.01 6.43
CA GLU A 11 -1.56 3.89 5.28
C GLU A 11 -1.18 4.86 4.15
N ARG A 12 -0.76 6.09 4.50
CA ARG A 12 -0.32 7.10 3.53
C ARG A 12 0.98 6.70 2.83
N ASP A 13 1.86 5.96 3.51
CA ASP A 13 3.09 5.47 2.91
C ASP A 13 2.80 4.37 1.88
N ILE A 14 1.82 3.51 2.16
CA ILE A 14 1.33 2.49 1.21
C ILE A 14 0.66 3.15 0.01
N GLN A 15 -0.20 4.14 0.23
CA GLN A 15 -0.83 4.92 -0.86
C GLN A 15 0.21 5.64 -1.71
N ARG A 16 1.24 6.23 -1.09
CA ARG A 16 2.36 6.85 -1.82
C ARG A 16 3.16 5.82 -2.60
N ALA A 17 3.40 4.63 -2.05
CA ALA A 17 4.06 3.56 -2.79
C ALA A 17 3.25 3.19 -4.03
N ALA A 18 1.92 3.08 -3.92
CA ALA A 18 1.02 2.81 -5.04
C ALA A 18 1.07 3.91 -6.12
N LEU A 19 1.06 5.19 -5.70
CA LEU A 19 1.25 6.34 -6.60
C LEU A 19 2.59 6.30 -7.36
N LEU A 20 3.62 5.71 -6.74
CA LEU A 20 4.94 5.50 -7.33
C LEU A 20 5.06 4.15 -8.08
N GLY A 21 3.93 3.55 -8.45
CA GLY A 21 3.85 2.34 -9.28
C GLY A 21 3.91 1.01 -8.51
N CYS A 22 3.96 1.02 -7.18
CA CYS A 22 3.95 -0.21 -6.40
C CYS A 22 2.58 -0.90 -6.52
N SER A 23 2.54 -2.17 -6.92
CA SER A 23 1.26 -2.87 -7.12
C SER A 23 1.15 -4.24 -6.46
N ASP A 24 2.21 -4.72 -5.82
CA ASP A 24 2.20 -5.98 -5.06
C ASP A 24 2.94 -5.87 -3.72
N MET A 25 2.70 -6.85 -2.85
CA MET A 25 3.25 -6.89 -1.49
C MET A 25 4.76 -7.15 -1.45
N ALA A 26 5.32 -7.81 -2.47
CA ALA A 26 6.75 -8.09 -2.52
C ALA A 26 7.53 -6.80 -2.75
N GLU A 27 7.08 -5.98 -3.70
CA GLU A 27 7.63 -4.67 -3.96
C GLU A 27 7.38 -3.70 -2.78
N LEU A 28 6.18 -3.72 -2.20
CA LEU A 28 5.86 -2.89 -1.03
C LEU A 28 6.79 -3.23 0.14
N GLY A 29 6.99 -4.52 0.40
CA GLY A 29 7.91 -5.02 1.42
C GLY A 29 9.36 -4.62 1.16
N ALA A 30 9.83 -4.75 -0.09
CA ALA A 30 11.18 -4.34 -0.47
C ALA A 30 11.41 -2.82 -0.28
N ARG A 31 10.41 -1.99 -0.57
CA ARG A 31 10.49 -0.52 -0.46
C ARG A 31 10.34 0.01 0.97
N THR A 32 9.53 -0.64 1.80
CA THR A 32 9.09 -0.08 3.10
C THR A 32 9.41 -0.97 4.30
N GLY A 33 9.87 -2.20 4.07
CA GLY A 33 10.00 -3.24 5.10
C GLY A 33 8.66 -3.82 5.57
N CYS A 34 7.52 -3.33 5.09
CA CYS A 34 6.20 -3.82 5.49
C CYS A 34 6.08 -5.35 5.35
N ALA A 35 5.45 -6.00 6.33
CA ALA A 35 5.35 -7.46 6.45
C ALA A 35 6.67 -8.26 6.58
N GLY A 36 7.84 -7.61 6.60
CA GLY A 36 9.15 -8.28 6.68
C GLY A 36 9.63 -8.69 8.08
N SER A 37 8.91 -8.28 9.15
CA SER A 37 9.28 -8.57 10.55
C SER A 37 8.30 -9.56 11.20
N CYS A 38 7.25 -9.09 11.88
CA CYS A 38 6.29 -9.97 12.55
C CYS A 38 5.17 -10.51 11.63
N GLY A 39 5.01 -9.93 10.43
CA GLY A 39 3.98 -10.32 9.45
C GLY A 39 2.53 -9.93 9.79
N CYS A 40 2.22 -9.49 11.03
CA CYS A 40 0.83 -9.23 11.46
C CYS A 40 0.08 -8.19 10.61
N CYS A 41 0.80 -7.27 9.98
CA CYS A 41 0.22 -6.23 9.12
C CYS A 41 -0.11 -6.69 7.70
N ALA A 42 0.32 -7.90 7.27
CA ALA A 42 0.31 -8.30 5.87
C ALA A 42 -1.08 -8.23 5.21
N ALA A 43 -2.12 -8.74 5.89
CA ALA A 43 -3.48 -8.71 5.38
C ALA A 43 -4.00 -7.27 5.22
N MET A 44 -3.81 -6.42 6.22
CA MET A 44 -4.26 -5.02 6.16
C MET A 44 -3.45 -4.22 5.13
N ALA A 45 -2.13 -4.40 5.08
CA ALA A 45 -1.27 -3.74 4.10
C ALA A 45 -1.65 -4.13 2.66
N SER A 46 -1.99 -5.40 2.43
CA SER A 46 -2.47 -5.87 1.12
C SER A 46 -3.79 -5.24 0.71
N GLN A 47 -4.73 -5.08 1.66
CA GLN A 47 -6.01 -4.42 1.40
C GLN A 47 -5.79 -2.95 1.04
N VAL A 48 -5.04 -2.21 1.86
CA VAL A 48 -4.72 -0.79 1.61
C VAL A 48 -4.01 -0.60 0.26
N LEU A 49 -3.07 -1.48 -0.08
CA LEU A 49 -2.37 -1.42 -1.36
C LEU A 49 -3.33 -1.69 -2.53
N SER A 50 -4.17 -2.72 -2.42
CA SER A 50 -5.16 -3.06 -3.45
C SER A 50 -6.15 -1.92 -3.68
N ASP A 51 -6.67 -1.33 -2.62
CA ASP A 51 -7.61 -0.21 -2.69
C ASP A 51 -6.95 1.02 -3.33
N ALA A 52 -5.71 1.34 -2.95
CA ALA A 52 -4.95 2.43 -3.55
C ALA A 52 -4.69 2.21 -5.05
N VAL A 53 -4.28 0.99 -5.45
CA VAL A 53 -4.06 0.65 -6.85
C VAL A 53 -5.36 0.69 -7.64
N ALA A 54 -6.47 0.21 -7.07
CA ALA A 54 -7.78 0.28 -7.70
C ALA A 54 -8.22 1.73 -7.94
N ALA A 55 -8.09 2.60 -6.93
CA ALA A 55 -8.42 4.02 -7.05
C ALA A 55 -7.61 4.74 -8.15
N LEU A 56 -6.35 4.35 -8.37
CA LEU A 56 -5.51 4.88 -9.45
C LEU A 56 -5.90 4.35 -10.84
N ARG A 57 -6.40 3.12 -10.90
CA ARG A 57 -6.81 2.46 -12.16
C ARG A 57 -8.15 2.94 -12.67
N GLN A 58 -9.00 3.51 -11.81
CA GLN A 58 -10.27 4.05 -12.27
C GLN A 58 -10.00 5.24 -13.20
N PRO A 59 -10.32 5.13 -14.51
CA PRO A 59 -10.38 6.30 -15.35
C PRO A 59 -11.47 7.19 -14.74
N HIS A 60 -11.08 8.36 -14.26
CA HIS A 60 -11.99 9.43 -13.87
C HIS A 60 -12.74 9.90 -15.12
N SER A 61 -13.75 9.13 -15.54
CA SER A 61 -14.74 9.49 -16.54
C SER A 61 -15.90 10.26 -15.88
N GLU A 62 -15.59 11.36 -15.19
CA GLU A 62 -16.57 12.37 -14.78
C GLU A 62 -15.96 13.76 -14.94
N ALA A 63 -15.82 14.16 -16.21
CA ALA A 63 -15.77 15.54 -16.66
C ALA A 63 -16.30 15.60 -18.10
N ALA A 64 -17.61 15.41 -18.26
CA ALA A 64 -18.40 15.87 -19.39
C ALA A 64 -19.87 15.98 -18.98
#